data_AF-A0A929NLY8-F1
#
_entry.id   AF-A0A929NLY8-F1
#
_cell.length_a   1.000
_cell.length_b   1.000
_cell.length_c   1.000
_cell.angle_alpha   90.00
_cell.angle_beta   90.00
_cell.angle_gamma   90.00
#
_symmetry.space_group_name_H-M   'P 1'
#
loop_
_entity.id
_entity.type
_entity.pdbx_description
1 polymer ?
#
loop_
_entity_poly.entity_id
_entity_poly.type
_entity_poly.pdbx_seq_one_letter_code
_entity_poly.pdbx_strand_id
1 'polypeptide(L)'
;MKKGAVFFVILLCLAVGCAIDQQGLNPDEISDKFETIGELNKELAVAEEDGIDVFAPDGFLEARRLYTEAYQMAGDGKMDEPVQLAEKGLSVLSQAKSDAVRAQETMWEVIDVRQRARNAGAPELFSDRYESAENKLVEASRLIEEGDIAKAKNLQPSLINSYNQMEIDALKKGVVSLAKASLQQARDEGVNDYAPVTFRKAETELNMATAILETDRTKTEKANAHAKLATEMANRATQITELARMFKRRNYTREDTIL
;
A
#
# COMPACT_ATOMS: atom_id res chain seq x y z
N MET A 1 -18.01 -21.80 55.66
CA MET A 1 -19.13 -20.90 56.02
C MET A 1 -18.62 -19.48 55.78
N LYS A 2 -19.04 -18.71 54.76
CA LYS A 2 -20.39 -18.24 54.42
C LYS A 2 -20.51 -18.04 52.90
N LYS A 3 -21.71 -18.28 52.39
CA LYS A 3 -22.17 -18.10 51.01
C LYS A 3 -22.56 -16.63 50.78
N GLY A 4 -22.43 -16.15 49.55
CA GLY A 4 -23.03 -14.90 49.05
C GLY A 4 -22.80 -14.82 47.53
N ALA A 5 -23.69 -15.41 46.74
CA ALA A 5 -24.86 -14.77 46.13
C ALA A 5 -24.51 -14.17 44.76
N VAL A 6 -24.66 -15.02 43.74
CA VAL A 6 -24.65 -14.69 42.31
C VAL A 6 -25.87 -13.82 42.02
N PHE A 7 -25.67 -12.60 41.51
CA PHE A 7 -26.74 -11.74 41.02
C PHE A 7 -26.63 -11.67 39.49
N PHE A 8 -27.47 -12.45 38.82
CA PHE A 8 -27.62 -12.50 37.37
C PHE A 8 -28.55 -11.35 36.96
N VAL A 9 -27.99 -10.24 36.50
CA VAL A 9 -28.76 -9.11 35.96
C VAL A 9 -29.00 -9.36 34.48
N ILE A 10 -30.22 -9.78 34.15
CA ILE A 10 -30.75 -9.85 32.79
C ILE A 10 -31.00 -8.40 32.33
N LEU A 11 -30.12 -7.89 31.48
CA LEU A 11 -30.30 -6.59 30.82
C LEU A 11 -31.12 -6.81 29.54
N LEU A 12 -32.43 -6.61 29.67
CA LEU A 12 -33.40 -6.61 28.57
C LEU A 12 -33.32 -5.25 27.86
N CYS A 13 -32.45 -5.12 26.85
CA CYS A 13 -32.43 -3.93 25.99
C CYS A 13 -33.61 -3.99 25.01
N LEU A 14 -34.63 -3.19 25.29
CA LEU A 14 -35.74 -2.89 24.39
C LEU A 14 -35.20 -2.19 23.14
N ALA A 15 -35.18 -2.90 22.02
CA ALA A 15 -35.01 -2.31 20.70
C ALA A 15 -36.28 -1.51 20.35
N VAL A 16 -36.24 -0.20 20.56
CA VAL A 16 -37.19 0.71 19.93
C VAL A 16 -36.75 0.83 18.48
N GLY A 17 -37.34 -0.02 17.63
CA GLY A 17 -37.19 0.04 16.19
C GLY A 17 -37.81 1.31 15.65
N CYS A 18 -36.98 2.21 15.12
CA CYS A 18 -37.41 3.03 13.99
C CYS A 18 -37.52 2.06 12.81
N ALA A 19 -38.72 1.55 12.56
CA ALA A 19 -39.05 0.88 11.31
C ALA A 19 -38.99 1.94 10.20
N ILE A 20 -37.80 2.12 9.63
CA ILE A 20 -37.70 2.53 8.23
C ILE A 20 -38.04 1.27 7.46
N ASP A 21 -39.21 1.30 6.83
CA ASP A 21 -39.69 0.28 5.92
C ASP A 21 -38.65 0.16 4.79
N GLN A 22 -37.74 -0.81 4.88
CA GLN A 22 -36.92 -1.22 3.74
C GLN A 22 -37.77 -2.11 2.84
N GLN A 23 -38.79 -1.52 2.22
CA GLN A 23 -39.32 -2.04 0.96
C GLN A 23 -38.38 -1.59 -0.17
N GLY A 24 -37.14 -2.09 -0.13
CA GLY A 24 -36.28 -2.17 -1.30
C GLY A 24 -36.26 -3.63 -1.71
N LEU A 25 -36.65 -3.93 -2.94
CA LEU A 25 -36.50 -5.27 -3.51
C LEU A 25 -35.05 -5.77 -3.33
N ASN A 26 -34.86 -7.07 -3.13
CA ASN A 26 -33.52 -7.68 -3.09
C ASN A 26 -32.82 -7.45 -4.46
N PRO A 27 -31.52 -7.13 -4.52
CA PRO A 27 -30.78 -7.05 -5.79
C PRO A 27 -31.03 -8.22 -6.75
N ASP A 28 -31.21 -9.44 -6.22
CA ASP A 28 -31.55 -10.62 -7.03
C ASP A 28 -32.95 -10.50 -7.68
N GLU A 29 -33.94 -9.95 -6.98
CA GLU A 29 -35.30 -9.77 -7.49
C GLU A 29 -35.39 -8.69 -8.57
N ILE A 30 -34.62 -7.60 -8.44
CA ILE A 30 -34.51 -6.57 -9.49
C ILE A 30 -33.77 -7.13 -10.70
N SER A 31 -32.70 -7.90 -10.50
CA SER A 31 -31.94 -8.52 -11.59
C SER A 31 -32.78 -9.53 -12.37
N ASP A 32 -33.60 -10.34 -11.68
CA ASP A 32 -34.48 -11.33 -12.31
C ASP A 32 -35.60 -10.68 -13.13
N LYS A 33 -36.06 -9.49 -12.72
CA LYS A 33 -37.14 -8.75 -13.39
C LYS A 33 -36.62 -7.79 -14.47
N PHE A 34 -35.43 -7.22 -14.28
CA PHE A 34 -34.82 -6.21 -15.13
C PHE A 34 -33.39 -6.64 -15.50
N GLU A 35 -33.29 -7.50 -16.51
CA GLU A 35 -32.02 -8.10 -16.97
C GLU A 35 -30.91 -7.05 -17.20
N THR A 36 -31.23 -5.92 -17.86
CA THR A 36 -30.27 -4.85 -18.17
C THR A 36 -29.71 -4.15 -16.92
N ILE A 37 -30.50 -4.02 -15.85
CA ILE A 37 -30.03 -3.45 -14.58
C ILE A 37 -29.06 -4.43 -13.90
N GLY A 38 -29.39 -5.72 -13.94
CA GLY A 38 -28.52 -6.79 -13.48
C GLY A 38 -27.20 -6.85 -14.24
N GLU A 39 -27.25 -6.73 -15.57
CA GLU A 39 -26.09 -6.66 -16.45
C GLU A 39 -25.18 -5.48 -16.08
N LEU A 40 -25.75 -4.27 -15.94
CA LEU A 40 -24.97 -3.10 -15.55
C LEU A 40 -24.30 -3.27 -14.19
N ASN A 41 -24.98 -3.85 -13.21
CA ASN A 41 -24.38 -4.15 -11.89
C ASN A 41 -23.16 -5.07 -12.02
N LYS A 42 -23.31 -6.16 -12.78
CA LYS A 42 -22.25 -7.13 -13.01
C LYS A 42 -21.07 -6.49 -13.75
N GLU A 43 -21.33 -5.70 -14.78
CA GLU A 43 -20.31 -5.03 -15.56
C GLU A 43 -19.57 -3.96 -14.76
N LEU A 44 -20.25 -3.26 -13.85
CA LEU A 44 -19.61 -2.33 -12.90
C LEU A 44 -18.66 -3.06 -11.94
N ALA A 45 -19.06 -4.22 -11.42
CA ALA A 45 -18.20 -5.01 -10.54
C ALA A 45 -16.94 -5.51 -11.27
N VAL A 46 -17.09 -5.98 -12.51
CA VAL A 46 -15.95 -6.37 -13.36
C VAL A 46 -15.06 -5.15 -13.65
N ALA A 47 -15.65 -4.00 -13.97
CA ALA A 47 -14.90 -2.78 -14.23
C ALA A 47 -14.14 -2.26 -13.01
N GLU A 48 -14.69 -2.42 -11.80
CA GLU A 48 -13.97 -2.10 -10.56
C GLU A 48 -12.77 -3.03 -10.34
N GLU A 49 -12.95 -4.35 -10.57
CA GLU A 49 -11.85 -5.32 -10.51
C GLU A 49 -10.75 -5.03 -11.54
N ASP A 50 -11.13 -4.60 -12.74
CA ASP A 50 -10.23 -4.19 -13.82
C ASP A 50 -9.58 -2.81 -13.59
N GLY A 51 -9.95 -2.11 -12.52
CA GLY A 51 -9.40 -0.80 -12.14
C GLY A 51 -9.86 0.36 -13.02
N ILE A 52 -11.04 0.24 -13.66
CA ILE A 52 -11.61 1.30 -14.50
C ILE A 52 -11.92 2.55 -13.68
N ASP A 53 -12.24 2.41 -12.40
CA ASP A 53 -12.41 3.51 -11.44
C ASP A 53 -11.13 4.36 -11.25
N VAL A 54 -9.94 3.80 -11.52
CA VAL A 54 -8.66 4.51 -11.48
C VAL A 54 -8.27 5.10 -12.83
N PHE A 55 -8.54 4.38 -13.92
CA PHE A 55 -8.07 4.72 -15.26
C PHE A 55 -9.09 5.48 -16.13
N ALA A 56 -10.36 5.45 -15.76
CA ALA A 56 -11.43 6.27 -16.29
C ALA A 56 -12.44 6.64 -15.17
N PRO A 57 -11.97 7.37 -14.12
CA PRO A 57 -12.76 7.67 -12.93
C PRO A 57 -14.12 8.34 -13.21
N ASP A 58 -14.19 9.26 -14.16
CA ASP A 58 -15.39 10.07 -14.35
C ASP A 58 -16.48 9.25 -15.08
N GLY A 59 -16.10 8.51 -16.12
CA GLY A 59 -17.00 7.59 -16.82
C GLY A 59 -17.49 6.44 -15.92
N PHE A 60 -16.60 5.86 -15.11
CA PHE A 60 -17.00 4.83 -14.14
C PHE A 60 -18.00 5.36 -13.12
N LEU A 61 -17.75 6.55 -12.56
CA LEU A 61 -18.63 7.17 -11.58
C LEU A 61 -20.01 7.49 -12.16
N GLU A 62 -20.09 7.99 -13.40
CA GLU A 62 -21.37 8.27 -14.06
C GLU A 62 -22.16 6.98 -14.34
N ALA A 63 -21.50 5.91 -14.81
CA ALA A 63 -22.15 4.61 -15.00
C ALA A 63 -22.73 4.07 -13.68
N ARG A 64 -21.98 4.18 -12.58
CA ARG A 64 -22.44 3.80 -11.24
C ARG A 64 -23.60 4.66 -10.74
N ARG A 65 -23.61 5.96 -11.04
CA ARG A 65 -24.74 6.85 -10.74
C ARG A 65 -26.00 6.44 -11.48
N LEU A 66 -25.89 6.14 -12.78
CA LEU A 66 -27.00 5.67 -13.62
C LEU A 66 -27.55 4.33 -13.13
N TYR A 67 -26.69 3.39 -12.72
CA TYR A 67 -27.11 2.16 -12.07
C TYR A 67 -27.92 2.42 -10.80
N THR A 68 -27.43 3.31 -9.93
CA THR A 68 -28.09 3.62 -8.65
C THR A 68 -29.48 4.21 -8.88
N GLU A 69 -29.63 5.14 -9.84
CA GLU A 69 -30.94 5.69 -10.23
C GLU A 69 -31.86 4.62 -10.83
N ALA A 70 -31.35 3.80 -11.75
CA ALA A 70 -32.12 2.71 -12.36
C ALA A 70 -32.65 1.73 -11.30
N TYR A 71 -31.79 1.33 -10.36
CA TYR A 71 -32.13 0.44 -9.26
C TYR A 71 -33.26 0.99 -8.39
N GLN A 72 -33.16 2.26 -7.99
CA GLN A 72 -34.18 2.94 -7.18
C GLN A 72 -35.52 3.01 -7.92
N MET A 73 -35.51 3.44 -9.18
CA MET A 73 -36.72 3.55 -9.99
C MET A 73 -37.40 2.19 -10.23
N ALA A 74 -36.63 1.11 -10.41
CA ALA A 74 -37.15 -0.24 -10.51
C ALA A 74 -37.80 -0.71 -9.19
N GLY A 75 -37.18 -0.37 -8.05
CA GLY A 75 -37.74 -0.57 -6.71
C GLY A 75 -39.07 0.14 -6.49
N ASP A 76 -39.20 1.36 -7.03
CA ASP A 76 -40.44 2.15 -7.01
C ASP A 76 -41.52 1.62 -7.98
N GLY A 77 -41.26 0.51 -8.67
CA GLY A 77 -42.21 -0.15 -9.57
C GLY A 77 -42.30 0.45 -10.98
N LYS A 78 -41.39 1.37 -11.35
CA LYS A 78 -41.27 1.82 -12.74
C LYS A 78 -40.73 0.68 -13.61
N MET A 79 -41.10 0.68 -14.89
CA MET A 79 -40.76 -0.40 -15.82
C MET A 79 -39.76 0.05 -16.89
N ASP A 80 -40.10 1.04 -17.70
CA ASP A 80 -39.29 1.39 -18.89
C ASP A 80 -38.12 2.35 -18.59
N GLU A 81 -38.35 3.38 -17.76
CA GLU A 81 -37.32 4.38 -17.40
C GLU A 81 -36.06 3.77 -16.74
N PRO A 82 -36.16 2.83 -15.78
CA PRO A 82 -35.00 2.14 -15.22
C PRO A 82 -34.13 1.44 -16.26
N VAL A 83 -34.77 0.78 -17.23
CA VAL A 83 -34.07 0.04 -18.28
C VAL A 83 -33.31 0.99 -19.18
N GLN A 84 -33.92 2.11 -19.59
CA GLN A 84 -33.25 3.14 -20.41
C GLN A 84 -32.03 3.76 -19.68
N LEU A 85 -32.14 3.98 -18.37
CA LEU A 85 -31.01 4.45 -17.56
C LEU A 85 -29.89 3.41 -17.49
N ALA A 86 -30.23 2.13 -17.35
CA ALA A 86 -29.25 1.05 -17.35
C ALA A 86 -28.56 0.89 -18.72
N GLU A 87 -29.29 0.97 -19.83
CA GLU A 87 -28.72 1.00 -21.18
C GLU A 87 -27.74 2.16 -21.37
N LYS A 88 -28.12 3.36 -20.90
CA LYS A 88 -27.22 4.51 -20.89
C LYS A 88 -25.97 4.24 -20.03
N GLY A 89 -26.15 3.64 -18.86
CA GLY A 89 -25.04 3.26 -17.97
C GLY A 89 -24.06 2.29 -18.63
N LEU A 90 -24.57 1.28 -19.34
CA LEU A 90 -23.75 0.35 -20.12
C LEU A 90 -22.97 1.06 -21.22
N SER A 91 -23.61 1.99 -21.94
CA SER A 91 -22.93 2.78 -22.97
C SER A 91 -21.82 3.66 -22.39
N VAL A 92 -22.07 4.34 -21.27
CA VAL A 92 -21.06 5.14 -20.56
C VAL A 92 -19.92 4.26 -20.07
N LEU A 93 -20.21 3.10 -19.47
CA LEU A 93 -19.20 2.19 -18.97
C LEU A 93 -18.33 1.62 -20.11
N SER A 94 -18.93 1.32 -21.26
CA SER A 94 -18.18 0.88 -22.46
C SER A 94 -17.20 1.94 -22.95
N GLN A 95 -17.60 3.22 -22.92
CA GLN A 95 -16.71 4.34 -23.21
C GLN A 95 -15.60 4.46 -22.17
N ALA A 96 -15.93 4.39 -20.87
CA ALA A 96 -14.97 4.42 -19.78
C ALA A 96 -13.92 3.30 -19.89
N LYS A 97 -14.32 2.07 -20.27
CA LYS A 97 -13.37 0.98 -20.55
C LYS A 97 -12.40 1.32 -21.68
N SER A 98 -12.87 1.99 -22.73
CA SER A 98 -12.03 2.43 -23.84
C SER A 98 -11.07 3.56 -23.45
N ASP A 99 -11.53 4.48 -22.61
CA ASP A 99 -10.70 5.58 -22.10
C ASP A 99 -9.66 5.06 -21.08
N ALA A 100 -10.01 4.06 -20.28
CA ALA A 100 -9.09 3.39 -19.37
C ALA A 100 -7.94 2.71 -20.13
N VAL A 101 -8.21 2.04 -21.26
CA VAL A 101 -7.16 1.48 -22.12
C VAL A 101 -6.23 2.59 -22.61
N ARG A 102 -6.77 3.73 -23.07
CA ARG A 102 -5.97 4.88 -23.50
C ARG A 102 -5.13 5.45 -22.35
N ALA A 103 -5.69 5.52 -21.14
CA ALA A 103 -4.98 5.97 -19.96
C ALA A 103 -3.84 5.03 -19.61
N GLN A 104 -4.07 3.72 -19.66
CA GLN A 104 -3.05 2.70 -19.45
C GLN A 104 -1.91 2.77 -20.48
N GLU A 105 -2.24 2.90 -21.76
CA GLU A 105 -1.24 3.07 -22.82
C GLU A 105 -0.44 4.37 -22.65
N THR A 106 -1.11 5.46 -22.29
CA THR A 106 -0.46 6.75 -22.08
C THR A 106 0.46 6.72 -20.86
N MET A 107 0.04 6.05 -19.79
CA MET A 107 0.69 6.02 -18.46
C MET A 107 1.48 4.73 -18.19
N TRP A 108 1.84 3.96 -19.22
CA TRP A 108 2.44 2.64 -19.05
C TRP A 108 3.69 2.64 -18.16
N GLU A 109 4.58 3.64 -18.28
CA GLU A 109 5.77 3.78 -17.43
C GLU A 109 5.42 4.04 -15.95
N VAL A 110 4.36 4.82 -15.71
CA VAL A 110 3.85 5.09 -14.36
C VAL A 110 3.29 3.80 -13.75
N ILE A 111 2.53 3.01 -14.54
CA ILE A 111 1.94 1.75 -14.09
C ILE A 111 3.01 0.73 -13.73
N ASP A 112 4.06 0.63 -14.55
CA ASP A 112 5.20 -0.26 -14.33
C ASP A 112 5.91 0.07 -13.00
N VAL A 113 6.23 1.36 -12.75
CA VAL A 113 6.87 1.76 -11.48
C VAL A 113 5.92 1.61 -10.28
N ARG A 114 4.61 1.85 -10.47
CA ARG A 114 3.57 1.68 -9.44
C ARG A 114 3.49 0.22 -9.01
N GLN A 115 3.53 -0.72 -9.96
CA GLN A 115 3.52 -2.15 -9.66
C GLN A 115 4.76 -2.59 -8.89
N ARG A 116 5.94 -2.08 -9.23
CA ARG A 116 7.15 -2.38 -8.46
C ARG A 116 7.11 -1.83 -7.05
N ALA A 117 6.62 -0.61 -6.87
CA ALA A 117 6.42 -0.02 -5.54
C ALA A 117 5.46 -0.88 -4.70
N ARG A 118 4.34 -1.36 -5.27
CA ARG A 118 3.45 -2.32 -4.62
C ARG A 118 4.15 -3.62 -4.22
N ASN A 119 4.88 -4.23 -5.15
CA ASN A 119 5.58 -5.48 -4.91
C ASN A 119 6.64 -5.35 -3.80
N ALA A 120 7.19 -4.15 -3.62
CA ALA A 120 8.12 -3.84 -2.53
C ALA A 120 7.42 -3.58 -1.18
N GLY A 121 6.08 -3.50 -1.13
CA GLY A 121 5.28 -3.21 0.08
C GLY A 121 5.11 -1.72 0.37
N ALA A 122 5.24 -0.86 -0.64
CA ALA A 122 5.05 0.59 -0.45
C ALA A 122 3.66 1.00 0.10
N PRO A 123 2.52 0.38 -0.31
CA PRO A 123 1.21 0.76 0.20
C PRO A 123 1.10 0.68 1.72
N GLU A 124 1.66 -0.36 2.32
CA GLU A 124 1.61 -0.59 3.77
C GLU A 124 2.70 0.21 4.50
N LEU A 125 3.88 0.32 3.91
CA LEU A 125 5.04 0.97 4.55
C LEU A 125 5.01 2.50 4.48
N PHE A 126 4.32 3.06 3.48
CA PHE A 126 4.28 4.49 3.16
C PHE A 126 2.88 4.97 2.71
N SER A 127 1.83 4.57 3.43
CA SER A 127 0.41 4.83 3.09
C SER A 127 0.14 6.24 2.56
N ASP A 128 0.53 7.28 3.30
CA ASP A 128 0.19 8.67 2.97
C ASP A 128 0.85 9.14 1.66
N ARG A 129 2.11 8.72 1.46
CA ARG A 129 2.84 9.01 0.21
C ARG A 129 2.27 8.23 -0.96
N TYR A 130 1.85 7.00 -0.71
CA TYR A 130 1.28 6.13 -1.71
C TYR A 130 -0.09 6.67 -2.16
N GLU A 131 -0.99 6.97 -1.23
CA GLU A 131 -2.29 7.58 -1.49
C GLU A 131 -2.15 8.92 -2.24
N SER A 132 -1.20 9.77 -1.87
CA SER A 132 -0.93 11.00 -2.61
C SER A 132 -0.52 10.74 -4.07
N ALA A 133 0.22 9.67 -4.35
CA ALA A 133 0.59 9.29 -5.71
C ALA A 133 -0.61 8.69 -6.47
N GLU A 134 -1.44 7.87 -5.82
CA GLU A 134 -2.65 7.30 -6.40
C GLU A 134 -3.66 8.41 -6.79
N ASN A 135 -3.87 9.40 -5.92
CA ASN A 135 -4.76 10.54 -6.22
C ASN A 135 -4.28 11.32 -7.44
N LYS A 136 -2.96 11.49 -7.60
CA LYS A 136 -2.36 12.14 -8.76
C LYS A 136 -2.44 11.28 -10.03
N LEU A 137 -2.42 9.95 -9.90
CA LEU A 137 -2.66 9.05 -11.02
C LEU A 137 -4.13 9.16 -11.49
N VAL A 138 -5.08 9.19 -10.56
CA VAL A 138 -6.51 9.42 -10.86
C VAL A 138 -6.72 10.78 -11.54
N GLU A 139 -6.07 11.84 -11.07
CA GLU A 139 -6.07 13.15 -11.76
C GLU A 139 -5.56 13.04 -13.19
N ALA A 140 -4.45 12.32 -13.40
CA ALA A 140 -3.87 12.13 -14.72
C ALA A 140 -4.79 11.31 -15.65
N SER A 141 -5.48 10.30 -15.12
CA SER A 141 -6.48 9.52 -15.85
C SER A 141 -7.69 10.37 -16.25
N ARG A 142 -8.21 11.22 -15.35
CA ARG A 142 -9.29 12.16 -15.66
C ARG A 142 -8.94 13.09 -16.81
N LEU A 143 -7.72 13.66 -16.80
CA LEU A 143 -7.25 14.50 -17.90
C LEU A 143 -7.22 13.74 -19.25
N ILE A 144 -7.02 12.42 -19.24
CA ILE A 144 -7.05 11.61 -20.46
C ILE A 144 -8.47 11.36 -20.94
N GLU A 145 -9.43 11.14 -20.03
CA GLU A 145 -10.86 11.08 -20.34
C GLU A 145 -11.36 12.39 -20.97
N GLU A 146 -10.94 13.53 -20.42
CA GLU A 146 -11.28 14.87 -20.93
C GLU A 146 -10.59 15.21 -22.28
N GLY A 147 -9.69 14.36 -22.76
CA GLY A 147 -8.92 14.57 -23.99
C GLY A 147 -7.67 15.45 -23.82
N ASP A 148 -7.39 15.91 -22.60
CA ASP A 148 -6.25 16.75 -22.20
C ASP A 148 -4.95 15.93 -22.00
N ILE A 149 -4.62 15.04 -22.96
CA ILE A 149 -3.49 14.10 -22.91
C ILE A 149 -2.14 14.81 -22.64
N ALA A 150 -1.95 16.02 -23.18
CA ALA A 150 -0.72 16.78 -22.97
C ALA A 150 -0.52 17.17 -21.50
N LYS A 151 -1.58 17.56 -20.80
CA LYS A 151 -1.52 17.88 -19.37
C LYS A 151 -1.30 16.62 -18.54
N ALA A 152 -1.96 15.51 -18.90
CA ALA A 152 -1.76 14.23 -18.25
C ALA A 152 -0.29 13.80 -18.32
N LYS A 153 0.34 13.86 -19.51
CA LYS A 153 1.76 13.53 -19.70
C LYS A 153 2.71 14.38 -18.85
N ASN A 154 2.37 15.63 -18.56
CA ASN A 154 3.18 16.48 -17.68
C ASN A 154 3.24 15.98 -16.22
N LEU A 155 2.30 15.14 -15.79
CA LEU A 155 2.30 14.55 -14.45
C LEU A 155 3.21 13.32 -14.33
N GLN A 156 3.56 12.68 -15.46
CA GLN A 156 4.34 11.43 -15.49
C GLN A 156 5.67 11.53 -14.74
N PRO A 157 6.55 12.54 -14.94
CA PRO A 157 7.85 12.56 -14.27
C PRO A 157 7.72 12.57 -12.75
N SER A 158 6.73 13.30 -12.23
CA SER A 158 6.48 13.38 -10.79
C SER A 158 5.88 12.09 -10.23
N LEU A 159 4.97 11.44 -10.95
CA LEU A 159 4.42 10.13 -10.59
C LEU A 159 5.51 9.05 -10.59
N ILE A 160 6.33 9.01 -11.65
CA ILE A 160 7.43 8.07 -11.80
C ILE A 160 8.42 8.20 -10.63
N ASN A 161 8.82 9.44 -10.32
CA ASN A 161 9.72 9.70 -9.21
C ASN A 161 9.13 9.28 -7.85
N SER A 162 7.84 9.56 -7.63
CA SER A 162 7.18 9.25 -6.36
C SER A 162 7.14 7.75 -6.09
N TYR A 163 6.69 6.95 -7.07
CA TYR A 163 6.67 5.49 -6.94
C TYR A 163 8.08 4.89 -6.85
N ASN A 164 9.02 5.35 -7.67
CA ASN A 164 10.41 4.86 -7.61
C ASN A 164 11.04 5.10 -6.23
N GLN A 165 10.84 6.28 -5.64
CA GLN A 165 11.38 6.57 -4.32
C GLN A 165 10.75 5.66 -3.26
N MET A 166 9.43 5.45 -3.32
CA MET A 166 8.76 4.54 -2.39
C MET A 166 9.20 3.09 -2.57
N GLU A 167 9.42 2.62 -3.79
CA GLU A 167 9.99 1.29 -4.07
C GLU A 167 11.37 1.14 -3.41
N ILE A 168 12.28 2.08 -3.63
CA ILE A 168 13.63 2.05 -3.06
C ILE A 168 13.58 2.07 -1.52
N ASP A 169 12.75 2.95 -0.95
CA ASP A 169 12.60 3.06 0.50
C ASP A 169 12.05 1.77 1.11
N ALA A 170 11.09 1.13 0.42
CA ALA A 170 10.48 -0.12 0.85
C ALA A 170 11.46 -1.29 0.80
N LEU A 171 12.20 -1.43 -0.31
CA LEU A 171 13.27 -2.42 -0.45
C LEU A 171 14.35 -2.23 0.62
N LYS A 172 14.76 -1.00 0.89
CA LYS A 172 15.71 -0.70 1.98
C LYS A 172 15.16 -1.11 3.34
N LYS A 173 13.87 -0.87 3.63
CA LYS A 173 13.26 -1.26 4.91
C LYS A 173 13.20 -2.79 5.06
N GLY A 174 12.96 -3.54 3.99
CA GLY A 174 13.04 -5.01 4.01
C GLY A 174 14.45 -5.57 4.16
N VAL A 175 15.44 -4.99 3.47
CA VAL A 175 16.81 -5.54 3.35
C VAL A 175 17.75 -5.07 4.46
N VAL A 176 17.70 -3.79 4.83
CA VAL A 176 18.71 -3.17 5.72
C VAL A 176 18.19 -2.76 7.10
N SER A 177 16.93 -3.06 7.45
CA SER A 177 16.34 -2.66 8.74
C SER A 177 17.09 -3.22 9.95
N LEU A 178 17.37 -4.53 9.96
CA LEU A 178 18.13 -5.17 11.03
C LEU A 178 19.56 -4.60 11.15
N ALA A 179 20.22 -4.39 10.02
CA ALA A 179 21.56 -3.80 9.98
C ALA A 179 21.56 -2.39 10.59
N LYS A 180 20.62 -1.54 10.19
CA LYS A 180 20.46 -0.19 10.75
C LYS A 180 20.22 -0.22 12.25
N ALA A 181 19.33 -1.08 12.73
CA ALA A 181 19.05 -1.22 14.15
C ALA A 181 20.30 -1.66 14.94
N SER A 182 21.04 -2.64 14.41
CA SER A 182 22.26 -3.16 15.06
C SER A 182 23.38 -2.13 15.10
N LEU A 183 23.58 -1.36 14.03
CA LEU A 183 24.54 -0.25 14.03
C LEU A 183 24.15 0.86 14.98
N GLN A 184 22.86 1.20 15.08
CA GLN A 184 22.39 2.21 16.01
C GLN A 184 22.63 1.78 17.46
N GLN A 185 22.24 0.55 17.81
CA GLN A 185 22.50 -0.01 19.13
C GLN A 185 24.00 0.01 19.47
N ALA A 186 24.86 -0.47 18.56
CA ALA A 186 26.30 -0.45 18.76
C ALA A 186 26.83 0.99 18.98
N ARG A 187 26.32 1.97 18.22
CA ARG A 187 26.65 3.39 18.41
C ARG A 187 26.27 3.88 19.81
N ASP A 188 25.07 3.57 20.25
CA ASP A 188 24.55 3.96 21.57
C ASP A 188 25.34 3.30 22.71
N GLU A 189 25.88 2.12 22.47
CA GLU A 189 26.79 1.43 23.38
C GLU A 189 28.22 1.99 23.38
N GLY A 190 28.52 3.05 22.61
CA GLY A 190 29.82 3.71 22.60
C GLY A 190 30.93 2.90 21.95
N VAL A 191 30.60 2.04 20.97
CA VAL A 191 31.60 1.19 20.29
C VAL A 191 32.68 1.98 19.55
N ASN A 192 32.45 3.25 19.23
CA ASN A 192 33.46 4.11 18.59
C ASN A 192 34.71 4.31 19.46
N ASP A 193 34.57 4.22 20.78
CA ASP A 193 35.69 4.44 21.70
C ASP A 193 36.58 3.19 21.85
N TYR A 194 36.03 2.01 21.59
CA TYR A 194 36.65 0.72 21.92
C TYR A 194 36.88 -0.18 20.70
N ALA A 195 36.00 -0.12 19.70
CA ALA A 195 36.05 -0.95 18.49
C ALA A 195 35.85 -0.14 17.18
N PRO A 196 36.47 1.05 17.00
CA PRO A 196 36.18 1.94 15.86
C PRO A 196 36.44 1.31 14.50
N VAL A 197 37.46 0.44 14.39
CA VAL A 197 37.81 -0.22 13.13
C VAL A 197 36.72 -1.20 12.70
N THR A 198 36.20 -2.01 13.63
CA THR A 198 35.15 -2.98 13.34
C THR A 198 33.83 -2.28 13.06
N PHE A 199 33.50 -1.25 13.84
CA PHE A 199 32.28 -0.46 13.62
C PHE A 199 32.28 0.24 12.24
N ARG A 200 33.39 0.84 11.84
CA ARG A 200 33.53 1.44 10.50
C ARG A 200 33.32 0.43 9.37
N LYS A 201 33.76 -0.83 9.55
CA LYS A 201 33.49 -1.87 8.54
C LYS A 201 31.98 -2.17 8.45
N ALA A 202 31.29 -2.21 9.59
CA ALA A 202 29.83 -2.36 9.61
C ALA A 202 29.14 -1.22 8.84
N GLU A 203 29.59 0.03 9.03
CA GLU A 203 29.08 1.20 8.30
C GLU A 203 29.31 1.07 6.78
N THR A 204 30.50 0.63 6.38
CA THR A 204 30.83 0.39 4.96
C THR A 204 29.92 -0.67 4.34
N GLU A 205 29.71 -1.80 5.01
CA GLU A 205 28.84 -2.87 4.49
C GLU A 205 27.38 -2.41 4.39
N LEU A 206 26.88 -1.65 5.36
CA LEU A 206 25.55 -1.06 5.28
C LEU A 206 25.42 -0.10 4.08
N ASN A 207 26.42 0.74 3.85
CA ASN A 207 26.44 1.67 2.72
C ASN A 207 26.48 0.91 1.38
N MET A 208 27.20 -0.20 1.30
CA MET A 208 27.20 -1.06 0.11
C MET A 208 25.81 -1.65 -0.13
N ALA A 209 25.14 -2.17 0.91
CA ALA A 209 23.79 -2.71 0.78
C ALA A 209 22.80 -1.66 0.23
N THR A 210 22.85 -0.43 0.76
CA THR A 210 21.97 0.64 0.28
C THR A 210 22.30 1.10 -1.14
N ALA A 211 23.58 1.26 -1.46
CA ALA A 211 24.02 1.70 -2.79
C ALA A 211 23.68 0.68 -3.88
N ILE A 212 23.72 -0.62 -3.56
CA ILE A 212 23.30 -1.69 -4.46
C ILE A 212 21.82 -1.55 -4.81
N LEU A 213 20.94 -1.33 -3.81
CA LEU A 213 19.51 -1.16 -4.06
C LEU A 213 19.18 0.12 -4.83
N GLU A 214 19.96 1.18 -4.65
CA GLU A 214 19.83 2.44 -5.40
C GLU A 214 20.30 2.29 -6.85
N THR A 215 21.38 1.54 -7.08
CA THR A 215 21.95 1.34 -8.43
C THR A 215 21.19 0.29 -9.21
N ASP A 216 20.84 -0.82 -8.57
CA ASP A 216 20.13 -1.95 -9.16
C ASP A 216 19.23 -2.63 -8.12
N ARG A 217 17.98 -2.17 -8.12
CA ARG A 217 16.90 -2.65 -7.25
C ARG A 217 16.60 -4.14 -7.36
N THR A 218 17.06 -4.83 -8.41
CA THR A 218 16.89 -6.29 -8.56
C THR A 218 17.92 -7.09 -7.77
N LYS A 219 19.02 -6.46 -7.32
CA LYS A 219 20.11 -7.11 -6.58
C LYS A 219 19.83 -7.22 -5.09
N THR A 220 18.59 -7.54 -4.73
CA THR A 220 18.14 -7.69 -3.34
C THR A 220 18.96 -8.73 -2.58
N GLU A 221 19.31 -9.86 -3.19
CA GLU A 221 20.16 -10.89 -2.58
C GLU A 221 21.56 -10.36 -2.24
N LYS A 222 22.19 -9.63 -3.17
CA LYS A 222 23.50 -9.03 -2.96
C LYS A 222 23.44 -7.97 -1.86
N ALA A 223 22.42 -7.12 -1.88
CA ALA A 223 22.19 -6.14 -0.83
C ALA A 223 21.96 -6.80 0.55
N ASN A 224 21.20 -7.90 0.61
CA ASN A 224 20.99 -8.70 1.82
C ASN A 224 22.30 -9.27 2.37
N ALA A 225 23.20 -9.76 1.51
CA ALA A 225 24.50 -10.26 1.94
C ALA A 225 25.33 -9.17 2.65
N HIS A 226 25.39 -7.97 2.06
CA HIS A 226 26.05 -6.81 2.68
C HIS A 226 25.35 -6.37 3.97
N ALA A 227 24.02 -6.35 4.02
CA ALA A 227 23.26 -6.02 5.23
C ALA A 227 23.52 -7.02 6.38
N LYS A 228 23.62 -8.32 6.06
CA LYS A 228 23.97 -9.36 7.01
C LYS A 228 25.38 -9.17 7.56
N LEU A 229 26.36 -8.92 6.68
CA LEU A 229 27.74 -8.63 7.11
C LEU A 229 27.81 -7.38 8.00
N ALA A 230 27.08 -6.31 7.65
CA ALA A 230 26.97 -5.11 8.48
C ALA A 230 26.46 -5.44 9.89
N THR A 231 25.42 -6.26 9.99
CA THR A 231 24.84 -6.74 11.26
C THR A 231 25.87 -7.52 12.08
N GLU A 232 26.55 -8.49 11.45
CA GLU A 232 27.58 -9.31 12.11
C GLU A 232 28.76 -8.47 12.63
N MET A 233 29.19 -7.46 11.86
CA MET A 233 30.27 -6.57 12.26
C MET A 233 29.86 -5.60 13.37
N ALA A 234 28.62 -5.09 13.36
CA ALA A 234 28.09 -4.27 14.45
C ALA A 234 28.08 -5.06 15.77
N ASN A 235 27.55 -6.29 15.74
CA ASN A 235 27.54 -7.19 16.90
C ASN A 235 28.95 -7.50 17.40
N ARG A 236 29.90 -7.73 16.49
CA ARG A 236 31.32 -7.93 16.86
C ARG A 236 31.92 -6.68 17.50
N ALA A 237 31.60 -5.49 17.02
CA ALA A 237 32.08 -4.24 17.61
C ALA A 237 31.56 -4.06 19.05
N THR A 238 30.30 -4.40 19.30
CA THR A 238 29.72 -4.48 20.66
C THR A 238 30.49 -5.45 21.55
N GLN A 239 30.71 -6.69 21.10
CA GLN A 239 31.45 -7.71 21.89
C GLN A 239 32.87 -7.25 22.24
N ILE A 240 33.60 -6.67 21.28
CA ILE A 240 34.94 -6.11 21.52
C ILE A 240 34.87 -4.99 22.57
N THR A 241 33.84 -4.15 22.50
CA THR A 241 33.63 -3.04 23.43
C THR A 241 33.36 -3.54 24.85
N GLU A 242 32.51 -4.54 25.02
CA GLU A 242 32.25 -5.18 26.31
C GLU A 242 33.51 -5.80 26.91
N LEU A 243 34.28 -6.51 26.09
CA LEU A 243 35.53 -7.13 26.50
C LEU A 243 36.58 -6.08 26.91
N ALA A 244 36.75 -5.02 26.11
CA ALA A 244 37.66 -3.93 26.41
C ALA A 244 37.27 -3.20 27.70
N ARG A 245 35.98 -2.99 27.94
CA ARG A 245 35.48 -2.44 29.21
C ARG A 245 35.73 -3.38 30.38
N MET A 246 35.60 -4.69 30.19
CA MET A 246 35.91 -5.68 31.23
C MET A 246 37.39 -5.63 31.61
N PHE A 247 38.29 -5.60 30.63
CA PHE A 247 39.73 -5.46 30.85
C PHE A 247 40.12 -4.13 31.47
N LYS A 248 39.36 -3.05 31.21
CA LYS A 248 39.60 -1.77 31.88
C LYS A 248 39.15 -1.76 33.35
N ARG A 249 38.05 -2.47 33.67
CA ARG A 249 37.49 -2.53 35.03
C ARG A 249 38.28 -3.43 35.97
N ARG A 250 38.82 -4.54 35.45
CA ARG A 250 39.64 -5.48 36.21
C ARG A 250 41.09 -5.17 35.90
N ASN A 251 41.93 -4.96 36.91
CA ASN A 251 43.32 -4.54 36.74
C ASN A 251 44.21 -5.71 36.26
N TYR A 252 43.85 -6.30 35.11
CA TYR A 252 44.49 -7.47 34.53
C TYR A 252 45.94 -7.16 34.18
N THR A 253 46.82 -8.11 34.46
CA THR A 253 48.19 -8.03 33.96
C THR A 253 48.20 -8.26 32.45
N ARG A 254 49.32 -7.91 31.80
CA ARG A 254 49.48 -8.19 30.36
C ARG A 254 49.40 -9.68 30.05
N GLU A 255 49.85 -10.52 30.98
CA GLU A 255 49.78 -11.98 30.87
C GLU A 255 48.33 -12.47 30.92
N ASP A 256 47.53 -11.97 31.87
CA ASP A 256 46.09 -12.31 31.98
C ASP A 256 45.24 -11.84 30.79
N THR A 257 45.77 -10.94 29.95
CA THR A 257 45.07 -10.43 28.75
C THR A 257 45.32 -11.30 27.52
N ILE A 258 46.39 -12.11 27.52
CA ILE A 258 46.82 -12.94 26.38
C ILE A 258 46.43 -14.42 26.56
N LEU A 259 46.49 -14.94 27.79
CA LEU A 259 46.16 -16.32 28.15
C LEU A 259 44.64 -16.53 28.30
#